data_AF-A0A916I6G6-F1
#
_entry.id   AF-A0A916I6G6-F1
#
_cell.length_a   1.000
_cell.length_b   1.000
_cell.length_c   1.000
_cell.angle_alpha   90.00
_cell.angle_beta   90.00
_cell.angle_gamma   90.00
#
_symmetry.space_group_name_H-M   'P 1'
#
loop_
_entity.id
_entity.type
_entity.pdbx_description
1 polymer ?
#
loop_
_entity_poly.entity_id
_entity_poly.type
_entity_poly.pdbx_seq_one_letter_code
_entity_poly.pdbx_strand_id
1 'polypeptide(L)'
;MPSFAYSARDTRGQLLQGIAEGASAAAVADQLLGSGMTPLKISASADTVERAAAPKFSWGKGGKVQHDDLLLFSRQLHTLLKAGIPITRALAGLQESATEAMGNVIRQVRE
;
A
#
# COMPACT_ATOMS: atom_id res chain seq x y z
N MET A 1 3.03 -26.54 -18.08
CA MET A 1 2.06 -25.43 -18.26
C MET A 1 2.72 -24.16 -17.75
N PRO A 2 2.52 -22.98 -18.36
CA PRO A 2 3.12 -21.76 -17.86
C PRO A 2 2.52 -21.38 -16.50
N SER A 3 3.38 -20.95 -15.58
CA SER A 3 2.98 -20.47 -14.26
C SER A 3 3.00 -18.94 -14.25
N PHE A 4 2.04 -18.34 -13.55
CA PHE A 4 1.86 -16.90 -13.44
C PHE A 4 1.79 -16.53 -11.95
N ALA A 5 2.60 -15.58 -11.53
CA ALA A 5 2.45 -14.97 -10.22
C ALA A 5 1.27 -13.99 -10.26
N TYR A 6 0.37 -14.10 -9.29
CA TYR A 6 -0.80 -13.23 -9.19
C TYR A 6 -0.88 -12.56 -7.82
N SER A 7 -1.47 -11.36 -7.81
CA SER A 7 -1.93 -10.65 -6.63
C SER A 7 -3.41 -10.35 -6.85
N ALA A 8 -4.27 -10.87 -5.98
CA ALA A 8 -5.71 -10.68 -6.02
C ALA A 8 -6.24 -10.21 -4.67
N ARG A 9 -7.44 -9.63 -4.65
CA ARG A 9 -8.18 -9.30 -3.44
C ARG A 9 -9.37 -10.23 -3.27
N ASP A 10 -9.54 -10.80 -2.10
CA ASP A 10 -10.77 -11.49 -1.72
C ASP A 10 -11.92 -10.47 -1.53
N THR A 11 -13.16 -10.95 -1.55
CA THR A 11 -14.40 -10.25 -1.19
C THR A 11 -14.32 -9.51 0.15
N ARG A 12 -13.48 -9.98 1.08
CA ARG A 12 -13.19 -9.34 2.38
C ARG A 12 -12.12 -8.25 2.31
N GLY A 13 -11.62 -7.92 1.11
CA GLY A 13 -10.57 -6.92 0.87
C GLY A 13 -9.14 -7.38 1.21
N GLN A 14 -8.96 -8.64 1.61
CA GLN A 14 -7.64 -9.20 1.94
C GLN A 14 -6.82 -9.43 0.67
N LEU A 15 -5.55 -9.03 0.71
CA LEU A 15 -4.61 -9.22 -0.40
C LEU A 15 -4.04 -10.63 -0.36
N LEU A 16 -4.30 -11.43 -1.40
CA LEU A 16 -3.79 -12.77 -1.60
C LEU A 16 -2.79 -12.76 -2.74
N GLN A 17 -1.61 -13.35 -2.49
CA GLN A 17 -0.54 -13.46 -3.47
C GLN A 17 -0.16 -14.94 -3.60
N GLY A 18 -0.02 -15.40 -4.83
CA GLY A 18 0.23 -16.80 -5.11
C GLY A 18 0.71 -17.02 -6.53
N ILE A 19 0.89 -18.29 -6.87
CA ILE A 19 1.23 -18.74 -8.22
C ILE A 19 0.02 -19.53 -8.73
N ALA A 20 -0.45 -19.19 -9.93
CA ALA A 20 -1.50 -19.90 -10.62
C ALA A 20 -0.98 -20.41 -11.96
N GLU A 21 -1.37 -21.62 -12.33
CA GLU A 21 -1.05 -22.20 -13.62
C GLU A 21 -2.16 -21.89 -14.60
N GLY A 22 -1.81 -21.45 -15.81
CA GLY A 22 -2.80 -21.12 -16.83
C GLY A 22 -2.19 -21.06 -18.22
N ALA A 23 -3.03 -21.09 -19.25
CA ALA A 23 -2.56 -20.97 -20.63
C ALA A 23 -2.12 -19.54 -20.99
N SER A 24 -2.68 -18.53 -20.30
CA SER A 24 -2.39 -17.11 -20.51
C SER A 24 -2.73 -16.29 -19.25
N ALA A 25 -2.25 -15.05 -19.17
CA ALA A 25 -2.61 -14.13 -18.08
C ALA A 25 -4.13 -13.85 -18.01
N ALA A 26 -4.81 -13.84 -19.16
CA ALA A 26 -6.27 -13.69 -19.22
C ALA A 26 -6.98 -14.92 -18.64
N ALA A 27 -6.52 -16.14 -18.97
CA ALA A 27 -7.07 -17.36 -18.41
C ALA A 27 -6.91 -17.44 -16.88
N VAL A 28 -5.78 -16.95 -16.35
CA VAL A 28 -5.56 -16.85 -14.90
C VAL A 28 -6.46 -15.77 -14.28
N ALA A 29 -6.71 -14.66 -14.96
CA ALA A 29 -7.65 -13.63 -14.49
C ALA A 29 -9.07 -14.18 -14.38
N ASP A 30 -9.54 -14.91 -15.39
CA ASP A 30 -10.87 -15.53 -15.40
C ASP A 30 -11.01 -16.58 -14.29
N GLN A 31 -9.96 -17.37 -14.05
CA GLN A 31 -9.92 -18.33 -12.94
C GLN A 31 -10.02 -17.63 -11.57
N LEU A 32 -9.28 -16.53 -11.37
CA LEU A 32 -9.34 -15.74 -10.13
C LEU A 32 -10.71 -15.10 -9.93
N LEU A 33 -11.30 -14.52 -10.98
CA LEU A 33 -12.64 -13.95 -10.95
C LEU A 33 -13.70 -15.01 -10.65
N GLY A 34 -13.61 -16.19 -11.26
CA GLY A 34 -14.49 -17.34 -10.98
C GLY A 34 -14.35 -17.87 -9.54
N SER A 35 -13.20 -17.64 -8.91
CA SER A 35 -12.94 -17.98 -7.50
C SER A 35 -13.45 -16.92 -6.52
N GLY A 36 -14.09 -15.85 -7.01
CA GLY A 36 -14.54 -14.71 -6.20
C GLY A 36 -13.42 -13.75 -5.80
N MET A 37 -12.24 -13.87 -6.40
CA MET A 37 -11.10 -13.00 -6.14
C MET A 37 -10.95 -11.97 -7.26
N THR A 38 -10.77 -10.70 -6.91
CA THR A 38 -10.52 -9.63 -7.89
C THR A 38 -9.03 -9.55 -8.20
N PRO A 39 -8.58 -9.89 -9.43
CA PRO A 39 -7.17 -9.81 -9.79
C PRO A 39 -6.71 -8.34 -9.83
N LEU A 40 -5.59 -8.04 -9.19
CA LEU A 40 -4.95 -6.72 -9.18
C LEU A 40 -3.70 -6.68 -10.07
N LYS A 41 -2.95 -7.79 -10.14
CA LYS A 41 -1.75 -7.91 -10.94
C LYS A 41 -1.48 -9.37 -11.29
N ILE A 42 -1.17 -9.67 -12.55
CA ILE A 42 -0.78 -10.99 -13.03
C ILE A 42 0.51 -10.83 -13.84
N SER A 43 1.54 -11.61 -13.50
CA SER A 43 2.87 -11.57 -14.14
C SER A 43 3.26 -12.98 -14.61
N ALA A 44 3.69 -13.12 -15.85
CA ALA A 44 4.19 -14.39 -16.38
C ALA A 44 5.54 -14.73 -15.72
N SER A 45 5.63 -15.89 -15.07
CA SER A 45 6.89 -16.35 -14.48
C SER A 45 7.73 -17.02 -15.56
N ALA A 46 8.67 -16.29 -16.16
CA ALA A 46 9.87 -16.88 -16.73
C ALA A 46 10.96 -16.76 -15.66
N ASP A 47 11.26 -17.86 -14.98
CA ASP A 47 12.44 -18.03 -14.11
C ASP A 47 12.81 -16.87 -13.19
N THR A 48 11.93 -16.53 -12.25
CA THR A 48 12.40 -15.78 -11.07
C THR A 48 11.57 -16.15 -9.84
N VAL A 49 11.91 -17.30 -9.25
CA VAL A 49 11.54 -17.66 -7.87
C VAL A 49 12.36 -16.84 -6.85
N GLU A 50 13.25 -15.97 -7.29
CA GLU A 50 13.85 -14.95 -6.43
C GLU A 50 13.28 -13.55 -6.73
N ARG A 51 12.67 -12.93 -5.72
CA ARG A 51 12.32 -11.50 -5.73
C ARG A 51 11.33 -11.07 -6.84
N ALA A 52 10.14 -11.66 -6.86
CA ALA A 52 8.94 -10.83 -7.08
C ALA A 52 8.66 -10.02 -5.80
N ALA A 53 9.64 -9.19 -5.41
CA ALA A 53 9.31 -7.98 -4.71
C ALA A 53 8.19 -7.35 -5.54
N ALA A 54 7.06 -7.09 -4.89
CA ALA A 54 6.14 -6.09 -5.37
C ALA A 54 6.97 -4.93 -5.96
N PRO A 55 6.45 -4.12 -6.90
CA PRO A 55 6.81 -2.73 -6.85
C PRO A 55 6.36 -2.27 -5.45
N LYS A 56 7.22 -2.50 -4.45
CA LYS A 56 7.35 -1.70 -3.28
C LYS A 56 7.63 -0.37 -3.93
N PHE A 57 6.56 0.36 -4.18
CA PHE A 57 6.57 1.79 -4.02
C PHE A 57 7.33 1.97 -2.72
N SER A 58 8.63 2.22 -2.86
CA SER A 58 9.56 2.24 -1.76
C SER A 58 9.34 3.58 -1.09
N TRP A 59 8.19 3.71 -0.43
CA TRP A 59 8.10 4.54 0.75
C TRP A 59 9.15 3.98 1.69
N GLY A 60 10.26 4.70 1.73
CA GLY A 60 11.50 4.26 2.32
C GLY A 60 11.28 3.80 3.75
N LYS A 61 11.87 2.66 4.09
CA LYS A 61 12.34 2.24 5.44
C LYS A 61 11.49 2.57 6.70
N GLY A 62 10.25 2.97 6.56
CA GLY A 62 9.44 3.52 7.65
C GLY A 62 8.02 3.00 7.52
N GLY A 63 7.80 1.76 7.96
CA GLY A 63 6.50 1.18 8.29
C GLY A 63 5.36 1.29 7.27
N LYS A 64 4.20 0.74 7.62
CA LYS A 64 2.92 1.16 7.05
C LYS A 64 2.29 2.13 8.05
N VAL A 65 1.63 3.18 7.57
CA VAL A 65 0.83 4.06 8.43
C VAL A 65 -0.30 3.23 9.05
N GLN A 66 -0.36 3.21 10.39
CA GLN A 66 -1.41 2.51 11.11
C GLN A 66 -2.65 3.41 11.25
N HIS A 67 -3.78 2.79 11.59
CA HIS A 67 -5.02 3.54 11.79
C HIS A 67 -4.92 4.54 12.96
N ASP A 68 -4.20 4.16 14.01
CA ASP A 68 -3.97 5.01 15.18
C ASP A 68 -3.11 6.25 14.84
N ASP A 69 -2.15 6.10 13.93
CA ASP A 69 -1.33 7.23 13.46
C ASP A 69 -2.19 8.29 12.75
N LEU A 70 -3.13 7.83 11.91
CA LEU A 70 -4.10 8.68 11.22
C LEU A 70 -5.04 9.41 12.20
N LEU A 71 -5.52 8.69 13.21
CA LEU A 71 -6.39 9.26 14.25
C LEU A 71 -5.65 10.35 15.04
N LEU A 72 -4.42 10.08 15.48
CA LEU A 72 -3.62 11.00 16.25
C LEU A 72 -3.25 12.24 15.42
N PHE A 73 -2.77 12.03 14.19
CA PHE A 73 -2.46 13.10 13.24
C PHE A 73 -3.65 14.04 13.04
N SER A 74 -4.84 13.49 12.77
CA SER A 74 -6.03 14.29 12.50
C SER A 74 -6.45 15.15 13.69
N ARG A 75 -6.35 14.62 14.92
CA ARG A 75 -6.66 15.36 16.16
C ARG A 75 -5.66 16.47 16.44
N GLN A 76 -4.37 16.18 16.28
CA GLN A 76 -3.31 17.15 16.54
C GLN A 76 -3.37 18.27 15.49
N LEU A 77 -3.53 17.94 14.21
CA LEU A 77 -3.72 18.92 13.14
C LEU A 77 -4.93 19.81 13.40
N HIS A 78 -6.08 19.23 13.76
CA HIS A 78 -7.28 20.00 14.09
C HIS A 78 -7.03 20.99 15.23
N THR A 79 -6.35 20.56 16.29
CA THR A 79 -6.04 21.42 17.44
C THR A 79 -5.14 22.59 17.04
N LEU A 80 -4.09 22.33 16.25
CA LEU A 80 -3.15 23.36 15.80
C LEU A 80 -3.84 24.38 14.87
N LEU A 81 -4.64 23.91 13.91
CA LEU A 81 -5.39 24.78 13.01
C LEU A 81 -6.45 25.61 13.77
N LYS A 82 -7.14 24.99 14.74
CA LYS A 82 -8.10 25.69 15.61
C LYS A 82 -7.44 26.75 16.48
N ALA A 83 -6.18 26.54 16.88
CA ALA A 83 -5.38 27.54 17.59
C ALA A 83 -4.85 28.67 16.69
N GLY A 84 -5.15 28.65 15.39
CA GLY A 84 -4.71 29.67 14.43
C GLY A 84 -3.25 29.51 14.00
N ILE A 85 -2.63 28.35 14.25
CA ILE A 85 -1.25 28.09 13.84
C ILE A 85 -1.23 27.89 12.32
N PRO A 86 -0.35 28.60 11.58
CA PRO A 86 -0.21 28.42 10.14
C PRO A 86 0.03 26.96 9.77
N ILE A 87 -0.65 26.47 8.73
CA ILE A 87 -0.62 25.05 8.34
C ILE A 87 0.80 24.53 8.08
N THR A 88 1.68 25.36 7.53
CA THR A 88 3.10 25.01 7.29
C THR A 88 3.86 24.72 8.58
N ARG A 89 3.60 25.50 9.63
CA ARG A 89 4.20 25.31 10.97
C ARG A 89 3.56 24.13 11.69
N ALA A 90 2.25 23.95 11.54
CA ALA A 90 1.55 22.81 12.11
C ALA A 90 2.09 21.49 11.53
N LEU A 91 2.21 21.39 10.20
CA LEU A 91 2.75 20.20 9.54
C LEU A 91 4.21 19.93 9.91
N ALA A 92 5.05 20.96 10.08
CA ALA A 92 6.41 20.79 10.55
C ALA A 92 6.47 20.18 11.97
N GLY A 93 5.67 20.70 12.91
CA GLY A 93 5.59 20.15 14.27
C GLY A 93 5.01 18.74 14.31
N LEU A 94 3.99 18.45 13.50
CA LEU A 94 3.42 17.10 13.40
C LEU A 94 4.41 16.08 12.84
N GLN A 95 5.26 16.49 11.90
CA GLN A 95 6.29 15.63 11.33
C GLN A 95 7.32 15.18 12.39
N GLU A 96 7.67 16.05 13.34
CA GLU A 96 8.61 15.72 14.43
C GLU A 96 8.02 14.75 15.46
N SER A 97 6.71 14.83 15.71
CA SER A 97 6.03 13.94 16.67
C SER A 97 5.44 12.67 16.06
N ALA A 98 5.47 12.53 14.74
CA ALA A 98 4.86 11.41 14.02
C ALA A 98 5.75 10.16 14.01
N THR A 99 5.14 9.01 13.79
CA THR A 99 5.88 7.78 13.46
C THR A 99 6.66 7.95 12.16
N GLU A 100 7.75 7.20 11.97
CA GLU A 100 8.55 7.24 10.73
C GLU A 100 7.70 7.13 9.47
N ALA A 101 6.69 6.26 9.49
CA ALA A 101 5.75 6.08 8.39
C ALA A 101 4.94 7.36 8.12
N MET A 102 4.29 7.90 9.15
CA MET A 102 3.45 9.10 9.03
C MET A 102 4.28 10.36 8.72
N GLY A 103 5.46 10.51 9.35
CA GLY A 103 6.37 11.62 9.11
C GLY A 103 6.88 11.66 7.66
N ASN A 104 7.12 10.51 7.03
CA ASN A 104 7.44 10.45 5.61
C ASN A 104 6.28 10.95 4.72
N VAL A 105 5.04 10.62 5.06
CA VAL A 105 3.86 11.13 4.33
C VAL A 105 3.76 12.64 4.46
N ILE A 106 3.91 13.15 5.69
CA ILE A 106 3.82 14.58 5.98
C ILE A 106 4.92 15.33 5.21
N ARG A 107 6.14 14.75 5.11
CA ARG A 107 7.22 15.34 4.31
C ARG A 107 6.83 15.46 2.83
N GLN A 108 6.24 14.42 2.24
CA GLN A 108 5.81 14.45 0.84
C GLN A 108 4.67 15.43 0.55
N VAL A 109 3.84 15.76 1.54
CA VAL A 109 2.77 16.76 1.38
C VAL A 109 3.30 18.19 1.49
N ARG A 110 4.46 18.38 2.13
CA ARG A 110 5.10 19.69 2.30
C ARG A 110 5.97 20.10 1.10
N GLU A 111 6.53 19.11 0.40
CA GLU A 111 7.27 19.27 -0.86
C GLU A 111 6.30 19.46 -2.04
#